data_AF-A0A2V7J326-F1
#
_entry.id   AF-A0A2V7J326-F1
#
_cell.length_a   1.000
_cell.length_b   1.000
_cell.length_c   1.000
_cell.angle_alpha   90.00
_cell.angle_beta   90.00
_cell.angle_gamma   90.00
#
_symmetry.space_group_name_H-M   'P 1'
#
loop_
_entity.id
_entity.type
_entity.pdbx_description
1 polymer ?
#
loop_
_entity_poly.entity_id
_entity_poly.type
_entity_poly.pdbx_seq_one_letter_code
_entity_poly.pdbx_strand_id
1 'polypeptide(L)'
;MRVVAHAKVNLFLRILAREAPTGFHQIETAFALLELADELVVTRTARDVALTVHGPDLGPSEENLAVRAARAVLEATGQKFGVALELTKRIPVRAGLGGGSSDAAAALHAVNLLAGNAVPSHELLHFATRLGTDVAFFASGAPCAVAWGRGERLFRFAPPPAMPALIAMPSPPVGVATPDAYRWWDE
;
A
#
# COMPACT_ATOMS: atom_id res chain seq x y z
N MET A 1 12.35 -12.01 -8.28
CA MET A 1 12.42 -10.54 -8.44
C MET A 1 12.43 -9.91 -7.07
N ARG A 2 13.26 -8.90 -6.81
CA ARG A 2 13.29 -8.19 -5.52
C ARG A 2 12.84 -6.74 -5.73
N VAL A 3 11.96 -6.26 -4.86
CA VAL A 3 11.36 -4.92 -4.90
C VAL A 3 11.43 -4.29 -3.52
N VAL A 4 11.63 -2.99 -3.49
CA VAL A 4 11.63 -2.19 -2.26
C VAL A 4 10.27 -1.49 -2.14
N ALA A 5 9.60 -1.66 -0.99
CA ALA A 5 8.28 -1.10 -0.70
C ALA A 5 8.42 0.04 0.32
N HIS A 6 8.57 1.26 -0.18
CA HIS A 6 8.82 2.46 0.63
C HIS A 6 7.61 2.84 1.49
N ALA A 7 7.87 3.33 2.70
CA ALA A 7 6.87 3.96 3.56
C ALA A 7 6.45 5.32 3.00
N LYS A 8 5.36 5.86 3.52
CA LYS A 8 4.94 7.25 3.30
C LYS A 8 4.69 7.98 4.60
N VAL A 9 4.60 9.30 4.48
CA VAL A 9 3.98 10.19 5.46
C VAL A 9 2.93 11.06 4.79
N ASN A 10 1.95 11.50 5.58
CA ASN A 10 1.04 12.57 5.20
C ASN A 10 1.66 13.88 5.68
N LEU A 11 2.14 14.73 4.78
CA LEU A 11 2.70 16.05 5.12
C LEU A 11 1.64 16.98 5.73
N PHE A 12 0.38 16.78 5.33
CA PHE A 12 -0.80 17.27 6.01
C PHE A 12 -1.93 16.27 5.76
N LEU A 13 -2.96 16.28 6.61
CA LEU A 13 -4.19 15.55 6.40
C LEU A 13 -5.35 16.42 6.88
N ARG A 14 -6.26 16.77 5.96
CA ARG A 14 -7.52 17.44 6.26
C ARG A 14 -8.64 16.46 6.07
N ILE A 15 -9.43 16.27 7.12
CA ILE A 15 -10.67 15.49 7.08
C ILE A 15 -11.78 16.47 6.68
N LEU A 16 -12.47 16.17 5.59
CA LEU A 16 -13.56 16.96 5.01
C LEU A 16 -14.90 16.29 5.34
N ALA A 17 -15.97 16.71 4.67
CA ALA A 17 -17.31 16.18 4.93
C ALA A 17 -17.40 14.65 4.75
N ARG A 18 -18.23 14.04 5.60
CA ARG A 18 -18.59 12.63 5.50
C ARG A 18 -19.56 12.40 4.35
N GLU A 19 -19.30 11.39 3.53
CA GLU A 19 -20.17 10.98 2.44
C GLU A 19 -21.29 10.09 2.96
N ALA A 20 -22.52 10.62 3.00
CA ALA A 20 -23.71 9.91 3.47
C ALA A 20 -23.96 8.51 2.85
N PRO A 21 -23.68 8.23 1.55
CA PRO A 21 -23.92 6.89 1.01
C PRO A 21 -22.83 5.87 1.31
N THR A 22 -21.58 6.29 1.53
CA THR A 22 -20.43 5.37 1.71
C THR A 22 -19.97 5.27 3.17
N GLY A 23 -20.32 6.26 4.00
CA GLY A 23 -19.89 6.37 5.38
C GLY A 23 -18.44 6.84 5.54
N PHE A 24 -17.70 7.05 4.45
CA PHE A 24 -16.31 7.53 4.46
C PHE A 24 -16.23 9.05 4.51
N HIS A 25 -15.15 9.56 5.09
CA HIS A 25 -14.78 10.96 4.96
C HIS A 25 -14.10 11.24 3.63
N GLN A 26 -14.44 12.38 3.03
CA GLN A 26 -13.53 12.97 2.07
C GLN A 26 -12.30 13.50 2.83
N ILE A 27 -11.16 13.49 2.16
CA ILE A 27 -9.89 13.99 2.68
C ILE A 27 -9.20 14.85 1.64
N GLU A 28 -8.29 15.68 2.12
CA GLU A 28 -7.23 16.32 1.34
C GLU A 28 -5.90 16.05 2.05
N THR A 29 -4.91 15.54 1.34
CA THR A 29 -3.60 15.17 1.92
C THR A 29 -2.49 15.36 0.91
N ALA A 30 -1.27 15.56 1.39
CA ALA A 30 -0.06 15.41 0.56
C ALA A 30 0.74 14.22 1.06
N PHE A 31 0.89 13.21 0.21
CA PHE A 31 1.75 12.06 0.46
C PHE A 31 3.18 12.35 0.03
N ALA A 32 4.13 11.90 0.84
CA ALA A 32 5.55 11.86 0.49
C ALA A 32 6.15 10.51 0.91
N LEU A 33 6.94 9.90 0.03
CA LEU A 33 7.68 8.68 0.34
C LEU A 33 8.83 8.95 1.30
N LEU A 34 9.20 7.91 2.04
CA LEU A 34 10.37 7.85 2.90
C LEU A 34 11.35 6.80 2.37
N GLU A 35 12.64 6.96 2.69
CA GLU A 35 13.64 5.92 2.42
C GLU A 35 13.40 4.64 3.23
N LEU A 36 12.75 4.75 4.40
CA LEU A 36 12.31 3.59 5.19
C LEU A 36 11.41 2.70 4.33
N ALA A 37 11.77 1.42 4.20
CA ALA A 37 11.09 0.52 3.29
C ALA A 37 11.09 -0.93 3.78
N ASP A 38 10.07 -1.67 3.37
CA ASP A 38 10.06 -3.14 3.41
C ASP A 38 10.76 -3.70 2.17
N GLU A 39 11.13 -4.98 2.23
CA GLU A 39 11.66 -5.72 1.08
C GLU A 39 10.72 -6.86 0.71
N LEU A 40 10.35 -6.94 -0.57
CA LEU A 40 9.52 -7.99 -1.12
C LEU A 40 10.30 -8.76 -2.20
N VAL A 41 10.45 -10.05 -2.01
CA VAL A 41 10.94 -10.97 -3.04
C VAL A 41 9.75 -11.76 -3.60
N VAL A 42 9.62 -11.75 -4.93
CA VAL A 42 8.56 -12.45 -5.66
C VAL A 42 9.18 -13.48 -6.58
N THR A 43 8.84 -14.75 -6.38
CA THR A 43 9.33 -15.88 -7.16
C THR A 43 8.16 -16.57 -7.84
N ARG A 44 8.30 -16.86 -9.13
CA ARG A 44 7.29 -17.60 -9.89
C ARG A 44 7.25 -19.05 -9.44
N THR A 45 6.05 -19.58 -9.21
CA THR A 45 5.78 -20.97 -8.87
C THR A 45 4.82 -21.60 -9.89
N ALA A 46 4.54 -22.89 -9.76
CA ALA A 46 3.61 -23.59 -10.64
C ALA A 46 2.17 -23.09 -10.47
N ARG A 47 1.69 -22.94 -9.22
CA ARG A 47 0.32 -22.53 -8.86
C ARG A 47 0.33 -21.83 -7.50
N ASP A 48 -0.82 -21.24 -7.18
CA ASP A 48 -1.16 -20.61 -5.90
C ASP A 48 -0.34 -19.37 -5.54
N VAL A 49 -0.78 -18.69 -4.48
CA VAL A 49 -0.05 -17.56 -3.88
C VAL A 49 0.33 -17.97 -2.46
N ALA A 50 1.64 -18.03 -2.19
CA ALA A 50 2.18 -18.30 -0.87
C ALA A 50 2.84 -17.04 -0.30
N LEU A 51 2.76 -16.86 1.02
CA LEU A 51 3.40 -15.75 1.73
C LEU A 51 4.29 -16.28 2.85
N THR A 52 5.51 -15.79 2.92
CA THR A 52 6.42 -15.94 4.06
C THR A 52 6.78 -14.55 4.55
N VAL A 53 6.67 -14.31 5.86
CA VAL A 53 6.96 -13.01 6.47
C VAL A 53 8.14 -13.13 7.42
N HIS A 54 9.14 -12.27 7.24
CA HIS A 54 10.23 -12.05 8.18
C HIS A 54 9.96 -10.75 8.94
N GLY A 55 9.57 -10.85 10.20
CA GLY A 55 9.22 -9.70 11.03
C GLY A 55 8.04 -10.00 11.96
N PRO A 56 7.22 -8.99 12.33
CA PRO A 56 6.07 -9.19 13.19
C PRO A 56 5.00 -10.06 12.53
N ASP A 57 4.18 -10.72 13.35
CA ASP A 57 2.99 -11.41 12.89
C ASP A 57 2.00 -10.41 12.27
N LEU A 58 1.56 -10.70 11.05
CA LEU A 58 0.64 -9.88 10.27
C LEU A 58 -0.78 -10.48 10.23
N GLY A 59 -1.01 -11.58 10.96
CA GLY A 59 -2.26 -12.32 10.91
C GLY A 59 -2.33 -13.28 9.71
N PRO A 60 -3.54 -13.73 9.34
CA PRO A 60 -3.72 -14.73 8.29
C PRO A 60 -3.22 -14.25 6.93
N SER A 61 -2.57 -15.16 6.19
CA SER A 61 -1.93 -14.85 4.92
C SER A 61 -2.91 -14.34 3.85
N GLU A 62 -4.13 -14.85 3.84
CA GLU A 62 -5.19 -14.52 2.89
C GLU A 62 -5.75 -13.10 3.07
N GLU A 63 -5.64 -12.55 4.28
CA GLU A 63 -6.03 -11.18 4.59
C GLU A 63 -4.95 -10.16 4.19
N ASN A 64 -3.70 -10.63 4.02
CA ASN A 64 -2.57 -9.77 3.66
C ASN A 64 -2.78 -9.11 2.29
N LEU A 65 -2.63 -7.78 2.24
CA LEU A 65 -2.86 -7.02 1.02
C LEU A 65 -1.91 -7.39 -0.13
N ALA A 66 -0.68 -7.84 0.14
CA ALA A 66 0.26 -8.31 -0.89
C ALA A 66 -0.22 -9.61 -1.55
N VAL A 67 -0.80 -10.53 -0.78
CA VAL A 67 -1.41 -11.76 -1.30
C VAL A 67 -2.63 -11.44 -2.15
N ARG A 68 -3.50 -10.55 -1.66
CA ARG A 68 -4.69 -10.09 -2.40
C ARG A 68 -4.33 -9.37 -3.71
N ALA A 69 -3.28 -8.54 -3.68
CA ALA A 69 -2.72 -7.89 -4.86
C ALA A 69 -2.20 -8.90 -5.90
N ALA A 70 -1.37 -9.87 -5.47
CA ALA A 70 -0.86 -10.91 -6.34
C ALA A 70 -1.99 -11.71 -7.00
N ARG A 71 -3.01 -12.10 -6.22
CA ARG A 71 -4.20 -12.80 -6.73
C ARG A 71 -4.94 -11.98 -7.78
N ALA A 72 -5.18 -10.69 -7.56
CA ALA A 72 -5.88 -9.84 -8.52
C ALA A 72 -5.20 -9.83 -9.91
N VAL A 73 -3.86 -9.76 -9.95
CA VAL A 73 -3.11 -9.81 -11.20
C VAL A 73 -3.14 -11.21 -11.84
N LEU A 74 -3.00 -12.26 -11.03
CA LEU A 74 -3.07 -13.64 -11.53
C LEU A 74 -4.45 -13.95 -12.10
N GLU A 75 -5.53 -13.53 -11.44
CA GLU A 75 -6.90 -13.67 -11.92
C GLU A 75 -7.10 -12.96 -13.26
N ALA A 76 -6.64 -11.70 -13.38
CA ALA A 76 -6.72 -10.93 -14.62
C ALA A 76 -5.94 -11.53 -15.79
N THR A 77 -4.92 -12.35 -15.49
CA THR A 77 -4.04 -12.98 -16.50
C THR A 77 -4.35 -14.46 -16.75
N GLY A 78 -5.46 -14.97 -16.19
CA GLY A 78 -5.94 -16.33 -16.38
C GLY A 78 -5.20 -17.40 -15.57
N GLN A 79 -4.56 -17.01 -14.47
CA GLN A 79 -3.92 -17.90 -13.47
C GLN A 79 -2.94 -18.91 -14.07
N LYS A 80 -2.13 -18.47 -15.04
CA LYS A 80 -1.18 -19.34 -15.76
C LYS A 80 0.00 -19.82 -14.91
N PHE A 81 0.19 -19.25 -13.72
CA PHE A 81 1.26 -19.56 -12.78
C PHE A 81 0.87 -19.10 -11.37
N GLY A 82 1.69 -19.45 -10.37
CA GLY A 82 1.57 -18.93 -9.01
C GLY A 82 2.77 -18.10 -8.59
N VAL A 83 2.72 -17.51 -7.40
CA VAL A 83 3.87 -16.78 -6.83
C VAL A 83 4.11 -17.10 -5.37
N ALA A 84 5.38 -17.19 -4.99
CA ALA A 84 5.82 -17.13 -3.60
C ALA A 84 6.27 -15.70 -3.31
N LEU A 85 5.71 -15.12 -2.24
CA LEU A 85 6.01 -13.79 -1.72
C LEU A 85 6.81 -13.96 -0.43
N GLU A 86 8.04 -13.47 -0.41
CA GLU A 86 8.87 -13.40 0.80
C GLU A 86 8.98 -11.93 1.20
N LEU A 87 8.36 -11.57 2.32
CA LEU A 87 8.20 -10.19 2.77
C LEU A 87 9.02 -9.96 4.03
N THR A 88 10.03 -9.10 3.95
CA THR A 88 10.82 -8.66 5.11
C THR A 88 10.30 -7.31 5.59
N LYS A 89 9.69 -7.30 6.78
CA LYS A 89 9.07 -6.12 7.38
C LYS A 89 10.08 -5.32 8.22
N ARG A 90 10.21 -4.04 7.89
CA ARG A 90 10.99 -3.01 8.57
C ARG A 90 10.13 -1.79 8.90
N ILE A 91 9.09 -1.51 8.11
CA ILE A 91 8.11 -0.46 8.41
C ILE A 91 7.27 -0.89 9.63
N PRO A 92 7.22 -0.08 10.70
CA PRO A 92 6.40 -0.37 11.87
C PRO A 92 4.92 -0.59 11.51
N VAL A 93 4.38 -1.73 11.96
CA VAL A 93 3.00 -2.13 11.69
C VAL A 93 2.03 -1.18 12.40
N ARG A 94 0.95 -0.78 11.71
CA ARG A 94 -0.11 0.13 12.22
C ARG A 94 0.40 1.50 12.70
N ALA A 95 1.53 1.97 12.17
CA ALA A 95 2.12 3.28 12.50
C ALA A 95 1.65 4.44 11.59
N GLY A 96 0.64 4.23 10.74
CA GLY A 96 0.17 5.25 9.78
C GLY A 96 1.09 5.47 8.55
N LEU A 97 2.19 4.70 8.46
CA LEU A 97 3.23 4.86 7.43
C LEU A 97 2.95 4.12 6.10
N GLY A 98 1.77 3.49 5.96
CA GLY A 98 1.35 2.87 4.71
C GLY A 98 2.08 1.58 4.31
N GLY A 99 2.84 0.93 5.21
CA GLY A 99 3.66 -0.23 4.87
C GLY A 99 2.91 -1.37 4.16
N GLY A 100 1.79 -1.84 4.72
CA GLY A 100 0.99 -2.90 4.08
C GLY A 100 0.39 -2.49 2.72
N SER A 101 0.11 -1.20 2.53
CA SER A 101 -0.35 -0.69 1.23
C SER A 101 0.78 -0.60 0.21
N SER A 102 2.00 -0.28 0.66
CA SER A 102 3.20 -0.29 -0.16
C SER A 102 3.56 -1.70 -0.61
N ASP A 103 3.50 -2.68 0.30
CA ASP A 103 3.71 -4.11 -0.02
C ASP A 103 2.75 -4.59 -1.10
N ALA A 104 1.48 -4.19 -1.02
CA ALA A 104 0.45 -4.53 -1.99
C ALA A 104 0.72 -3.94 -3.37
N ALA A 105 1.11 -2.66 -3.44
CA ALA A 105 1.49 -2.03 -4.69
C ALA A 105 2.76 -2.65 -5.30
N ALA A 106 3.75 -2.99 -4.46
CA ALA A 106 4.94 -3.71 -4.89
C ALA A 106 4.59 -5.09 -5.47
N ALA A 107 3.68 -5.83 -4.83
CA ALA A 107 3.20 -7.11 -5.32
C ALA A 107 2.43 -6.97 -6.65
N LEU A 108 1.54 -5.97 -6.80
CA LEU A 108 0.83 -5.70 -8.06
C LEU A 108 1.82 -5.56 -9.23
N HIS A 109 2.81 -4.68 -9.08
CA HIS A 109 3.79 -4.42 -10.13
C HIS A 109 4.71 -5.61 -10.39
N ALA A 110 5.19 -6.28 -9.34
CA ALA A 110 6.09 -7.42 -9.48
C ALA A 110 5.44 -8.61 -10.16
N VAL A 111 4.20 -8.95 -9.78
CA VAL A 111 3.47 -10.06 -10.38
C VAL A 111 3.08 -9.74 -11.82
N ASN A 112 2.71 -8.49 -12.12
CA ASN A 112 2.42 -8.10 -13.50
C ASN A 112 3.67 -8.18 -14.37
N LEU A 113 4.83 -7.80 -13.85
CA LEU A 113 6.10 -7.93 -14.58
C LEU A 113 6.42 -9.41 -14.87
N LEU A 114 6.22 -10.32 -13.91
CA LEU A 114 6.38 -11.75 -14.12
C LEU A 114 5.36 -12.34 -15.11
N ALA A 115 4.19 -11.72 -15.24
CA ALA A 115 3.18 -12.01 -16.26
C ALA A 115 3.50 -11.37 -17.63
N GLY A 116 4.63 -10.69 -17.79
CA GLY A 116 5.03 -10.03 -19.03
C GLY A 116 4.32 -8.69 -19.27
N ASN A 117 3.96 -7.97 -18.20
CA ASN A 117 3.19 -6.71 -18.24
C ASN A 117 1.85 -6.85 -18.97
N ALA A 118 1.18 -7.99 -18.78
CA ALA A 118 -0.08 -8.30 -19.45
C ALA A 118 -1.25 -7.40 -19.00
N VAL A 119 -1.22 -6.90 -17.75
CA VAL A 119 -2.23 -5.97 -17.23
C VAL A 119 -1.78 -4.53 -17.51
N PRO A 120 -2.60 -3.69 -18.17
CA PRO A 120 -2.25 -2.30 -18.45
C PRO A 120 -2.28 -1.45 -17.17
N SER A 121 -1.49 -0.37 -17.15
CA SER A 121 -1.28 0.45 -15.94
C SER A 121 -2.56 1.02 -15.33
N HIS A 122 -3.56 1.38 -16.14
CA HIS A 122 -4.83 1.92 -15.64
C HIS A 122 -5.65 0.86 -14.87
N GLU A 123 -5.55 -0.40 -15.27
CA GLU A 123 -6.23 -1.51 -14.61
C GLU A 123 -5.50 -1.92 -13.32
N LEU A 124 -4.17 -1.86 -13.30
CA LEU A 124 -3.40 -2.00 -12.06
C LEU A 124 -3.79 -0.93 -11.02
N LEU A 125 -3.96 0.32 -11.44
CA LEU A 125 -4.44 1.39 -10.55
C LEU A 125 -5.88 1.14 -10.08
N HIS A 126 -6.72 0.53 -10.91
CA HIS A 126 -8.05 0.11 -10.50
C HIS A 126 -8.00 -0.99 -9.43
N PHE A 127 -7.15 -2.00 -9.57
CA PHE A 127 -6.94 -3.03 -8.55
C PHE A 127 -6.42 -2.42 -7.25
N ALA A 128 -5.43 -1.52 -7.34
CA ALA A 128 -4.88 -0.80 -6.20
C ALA A 128 -5.98 -0.04 -5.43
N THR A 129 -6.82 0.71 -6.13
CA THR A 129 -7.93 1.47 -5.53
C THR A 129 -8.91 0.57 -4.77
N ARG A 130 -9.16 -0.65 -5.25
CA ARG A 130 -10.04 -1.63 -4.57
C ARG A 130 -9.40 -2.24 -3.32
N LEU A 131 -8.07 -2.31 -3.26
CA LEU A 131 -7.33 -2.83 -2.10
C LEU A 131 -7.20 -1.77 -1.00
N GLY A 132 -7.03 -0.50 -1.38
CA GLY A 132 -7.00 0.63 -0.44
C GLY A 132 -6.54 1.92 -1.11
N THR A 133 -6.95 3.05 -0.56
CA THR A 133 -6.65 4.38 -1.12
C THR A 133 -5.15 4.66 -1.13
N ASP A 134 -4.44 4.35 -0.04
CA ASP A 134 -2.98 4.44 0.01
C ASP A 134 -2.29 3.50 -0.99
N VAL A 135 -2.90 2.34 -1.34
CA VAL A 135 -2.33 1.41 -2.33
C VAL A 135 -2.29 2.08 -3.71
N ALA A 136 -3.32 2.87 -4.06
CA ALA A 136 -3.35 3.61 -5.32
C ALA A 136 -2.21 4.64 -5.40
N PHE A 137 -1.87 5.31 -4.29
CA PHE A 137 -0.70 6.19 -4.22
C PHE A 137 0.59 5.44 -4.52
N PHE A 138 0.87 4.34 -3.82
CA PHE A 138 2.09 3.56 -4.07
C PHE A 138 2.12 2.95 -5.48
N ALA A 139 0.99 2.45 -5.98
CA ALA A 139 0.89 1.87 -7.31
C ALA A 139 1.09 2.92 -8.42
N SER A 140 0.89 4.20 -8.13
CA SER A 140 1.14 5.30 -9.07
C SER A 140 2.62 5.51 -9.40
N GLY A 141 3.53 5.00 -8.55
CA GLY A 141 4.98 5.20 -8.66
C GLY A 141 5.44 6.63 -8.35
N ALA A 142 4.55 7.50 -7.88
CA ALA A 142 4.88 8.88 -7.56
C ALA A 142 5.63 8.97 -6.22
N PRO A 143 6.75 9.74 -6.13
CA PRO A 143 7.42 10.00 -4.86
C PRO A 143 6.63 10.96 -3.97
N CYS A 144 5.86 11.87 -4.57
CA CYS A 144 4.94 12.77 -3.90
C CYS A 144 3.65 12.96 -4.72
N ALA A 145 2.53 13.10 -4.02
CA ALA A 145 1.25 13.41 -4.64
C ALA A 145 0.32 14.15 -3.67
N VAL A 146 -0.44 15.11 -4.19
CA VAL A 146 -1.63 15.61 -3.50
C VAL A 146 -2.76 14.65 -3.79
N ALA A 147 -3.50 14.25 -2.77
CA ALA A 147 -4.61 13.34 -2.87
C ALA A 147 -5.90 13.92 -2.29
N TRP A 148 -7.02 13.62 -2.94
CA TRP A 148 -8.35 14.02 -2.48
C TRP A 148 -9.42 12.95 -2.76
N GLY A 149 -10.68 13.24 -2.41
CA GLY A 149 -11.73 12.22 -2.37
C GLY A 149 -11.54 11.38 -1.12
N ARG A 150 -11.46 10.06 -1.22
CA ARG A 150 -11.01 9.18 -0.11
C ARG A 150 -9.49 9.00 -0.10
N GLY A 151 -8.76 9.75 -0.94
CA GLY A 151 -7.32 9.62 -1.17
C GLY A 151 -6.97 8.88 -2.46
N GLU A 152 -7.96 8.44 -3.24
CA GLU A 152 -7.76 7.72 -4.50
C GLU A 152 -7.47 8.63 -5.70
N ARG A 153 -7.85 9.91 -5.63
CA ARG A 153 -7.59 10.88 -6.69
C ARG A 153 -6.24 11.53 -6.44
N LEU A 154 -5.33 11.45 -7.40
CA LEU A 154 -3.94 11.84 -7.22
C LEU A 154 -3.52 12.88 -8.25
N PHE A 155 -2.88 13.95 -7.77
CA PHE A 155 -2.09 14.88 -8.57
C PHE A 155 -0.62 14.73 -8.17
N ARG A 156 0.17 14.18 -9.08
CA ARG A 156 1.60 13.89 -8.87
C ARG A 156 2.41 15.16 -9.04
N PHE A 157 3.42 15.36 -8.20
CA PHE A 157 4.33 16.49 -8.32
C PHE A 157 5.78 16.09 -7.99
N ALA A 158 6.73 16.91 -8.42
CA ALA A 158 8.14 16.67 -8.14
C ALA A 158 8.41 16.80 -6.63
N PRO A 159 9.12 15.85 -6.00
CA PRO A 159 9.39 15.92 -4.57
C PRO A 159 10.27 17.14 -4.27
N PRO A 160 10.13 17.75 -3.08
CA PRO A 160 11.12 18.71 -2.60
C PRO A 160 12.49 18.02 -2.44
N PRO A 161 13.59 18.78 -2.29
CA PRO A 161 14.90 18.22 -1.96
C PRO A 161 14.81 17.27 -0.76
N ALA A 162 15.53 16.16 -0.82
CA ALA A 162 15.56 15.19 0.27
C ALA A 162 16.03 15.86 1.57
N MET A 163 15.34 15.57 2.66
CA MET A 163 15.68 16.07 4.00
C MET A 163 15.68 14.91 4.99
N PRO A 164 16.62 14.89 5.96
CA PRO A 164 16.56 13.96 7.07
C PRO A 164 15.24 14.09 7.82
N ALA A 165 14.60 12.96 8.11
CA ALA A 165 13.39 12.90 8.92
C ALA A 165 13.58 11.89 10.05
N LEU A 166 13.18 12.27 11.27
CA LEU A 166 13.12 11.38 12.41
C LEU A 166 11.66 11.02 12.70
N ILE A 167 11.35 9.72 12.67
CA ILE A 167 10.02 9.21 13.04
C ILE A 167 10.11 8.70 14.47
N ALA A 168 9.56 9.46 15.42
CA ALA A 168 9.48 9.05 16.81
C ALA A 168 8.22 8.20 17.02
N MET A 169 8.42 6.95 17.46
CA MET A 169 7.35 6.02 17.79
C MET A 169 7.29 5.82 19.30
N PRO A 170 6.09 5.80 19.92
CA PRO A 170 5.96 5.50 21.34
C PRO A 170 6.42 4.07 21.65
N SER A 171 6.98 3.87 22.86
CA SER A 171 7.34 2.57 23.40
C SER A 171 6.62 2.38 24.76
N PRO A 172 5.69 1.41 24.88
CA PRO A 172 5.32 0.40 23.88
C PRO A 172 4.58 1.01 22.67
N PRO A 173 4.66 0.36 21.48
CA PRO A 173 3.95 0.83 20.29
C PRO A 173 2.44 0.91 20.51
N VAL A 174 1.85 2.04 20.16
CA VAL A 174 0.38 2.22 20.14
C VAL A 174 -0.07 2.09 18.70
N GLY A 175 -0.83 1.04 18.40
CA GLY A 175 -1.50 0.87 17.12
C GLY A 175 -2.91 1.45 17.18
N VAL A 176 -3.22 2.39 16.29
CA VAL A 176 -4.59 2.90 16.12
C VAL A 176 -5.17 2.29 14.86
N ALA A 177 -6.32 1.64 14.96
CA ALA A 177 -7.04 1.20 13.78
C ALA A 177 -7.63 2.42 13.06
N THR A 178 -7.40 2.55 11.76
CA THR A 178 -7.91 3.69 10.98
C THR A 178 -9.42 3.94 11.17
N PRO A 179 -10.30 2.92 11.20
CA PRO A 179 -11.72 3.14 11.45
C PRO A 179 -12.03 3.76 12.82
N ASP A 180 -11.24 3.42 13.85
CA ASP A 180 -11.41 3.98 15.20
C ASP A 180 -11.02 5.46 15.23
N ALA A 181 -9.91 5.82 14.58
CA ALA A 181 -9.47 7.22 14.49
C ALA A 181 -10.52 8.12 13.82
N TYR A 182 -11.16 7.65 12.74
CA TYR A 182 -12.24 8.41 12.09
C TYR A 182 -13.51 8.48 12.94
N ARG A 183 -13.85 7.42 13.69
CA ARG A 183 -14.99 7.46 14.61
C ARG A 183 -14.78 8.48 15.72
N TRP A 184 -13.59 8.53 16.32
CA TRP A 184 -13.28 9.51 17.37
C TRP A 184 -13.23 10.95 16.83
N TRP A 185 -12.98 11.15 15.54
CA TRP A 185 -13.05 12.46 14.91
C TRP A 185 -14.48 12.96 14.72
N ASP A 186 -15.44 12.04 14.60
CA ASP A 186 -16.87 12.36 14.45
C ASP A 186 -17.52 12.80 15.78
N GLU A 187 -16.85 12.56 16.92
CA GLU A 187 -17.27 12.93 18.28
C GLU A 187 -16.87 14.38 18.63
#